data_AF-A0A662BD45-F1
#
_entry.id   AF-A0A662BD45-F1
#
_cell.length_a   1.000
_cell.length_b   1.000
_cell.length_c   1.000
_cell.angle_alpha   90.00
_cell.angle_beta   90.00
_cell.angle_gamma   90.00
#
_symmetry.space_group_name_H-M   'P 1'
#
loop_
_entity.id
_entity.type
_entity.pdbx_description
1 polymer ?
#
loop_
_entity_poly.entity_id
_entity_poly.type
_entity_poly.pdbx_seq_one_letter_code
_entity_poly.pdbx_strand_id
1 'polypeptide(L)'
;MDEALDDFYKNNNLKVIVVGIDNGGSERTNELTPWENATYGDGKGDLYTDFIVETLKPYIDQNYRTLNDASNTTIGGSSFGVLISFYGALRNPEVFGNAIVFSPSFWFSDKCYDFTNEKALNKN
;
A
#
# COMPACT_ATOMS: atom_id res chain seq x y z
N MET A 1 -18.01 0.66 1.61
CA MET A 1 -16.99 1.63 1.17
C MET A 1 -17.66 2.74 0.38
N ASP A 2 -18.38 2.41 -0.70
CA ASP A 2 -19.12 3.36 -1.53
C ASP A 2 -20.02 4.32 -0.72
N GLU A 3 -20.96 3.78 0.06
CA GLU A 3 -21.85 4.57 0.93
C GLU A 3 -21.11 5.52 1.89
N ALA A 4 -20.01 5.06 2.48
CA ALA A 4 -19.21 5.87 3.39
C ALA A 4 -18.51 7.02 2.65
N LEU A 5 -17.97 6.76 1.44
CA LEU A 5 -17.32 7.79 0.61
C LEU A 5 -18.34 8.82 0.12
N ASP A 6 -19.54 8.38 -0.23
CA ASP A 6 -20.66 9.25 -0.57
C ASP A 6 -21.02 10.19 0.58
N ASP A 7 -21.06 9.67 1.80
CA ASP A 7 -21.33 10.48 2.99
C ASP A 7 -20.19 11.47 3.26
N PHE A 8 -18.92 11.06 3.12
CA PHE A 8 -17.79 11.98 3.26
C PHE A 8 -17.75 13.04 2.16
N TYR A 9 -18.16 12.69 0.93
CA TYR A 9 -18.32 13.67 -0.13
C TYR A 9 -19.40 14.70 0.23
N LYS A 10 -20.58 14.25 0.67
CA LYS A 10 -21.71 15.13 1.01
C LYS A 10 -21.41 16.01 2.22
N ASN A 11 -20.78 15.46 3.26
CA ASN A 11 -20.62 16.12 4.55
C ASN A 11 -19.28 16.85 4.71
N ASN A 12 -18.24 16.42 3.99
CA ASN A 12 -16.88 16.95 4.13
C ASN A 12 -16.26 17.40 2.80
N ASN A 13 -16.98 17.28 1.67
CA ASN A 13 -16.49 17.59 0.33
C ASN A 13 -15.21 16.81 -0.03
N LEU A 14 -15.06 15.60 0.53
CA LEU A 14 -13.95 14.71 0.23
C LEU A 14 -14.12 14.15 -1.19
N LYS A 15 -13.16 14.47 -2.07
CA LYS A 15 -13.14 13.98 -3.46
C LYS A 15 -11.92 13.10 -3.65
N VAL A 16 -12.15 11.80 -3.79
CA VAL A 16 -11.10 10.80 -3.94
C VAL A 16 -11.43 9.83 -5.06
N ILE A 17 -10.38 9.26 -5.65
CA ILE A 17 -10.48 8.10 -6.53
C ILE A 17 -10.00 6.91 -5.71
N VAL A 18 -10.82 5.87 -5.61
CA VAL A 18 -10.45 4.63 -4.90
C VAL A 18 -10.18 3.54 -5.92
N VAL A 19 -8.99 2.96 -5.86
CA VAL A 19 -8.56 1.86 -6.71
C VAL A 19 -8.47 0.60 -5.86
N GLY A 20 -9.38 -0.35 -6.10
CA GLY A 20 -9.32 -1.68 -5.49
C GLY A 20 -8.44 -2.60 -6.31
N ILE A 21 -7.50 -3.28 -5.67
CA ILE A 21 -6.62 -4.27 -6.29
C ILE A 21 -7.07 -5.65 -5.82
N ASP A 22 -7.53 -6.48 -6.75
CA ASP A 22 -7.83 -7.88 -6.43
C ASP A 22 -6.53 -8.64 -6.14
N ASN A 23 -6.61 -9.67 -5.29
CA ASN A 23 -5.45 -10.49 -4.96
C ASN A 23 -5.41 -11.75 -5.81
N GLY A 24 -4.24 -12.37 -5.93
CA GLY A 24 -4.01 -13.60 -6.70
C GLY A 24 -4.62 -14.87 -6.10
N GLY A 25 -5.66 -14.77 -5.25
CA GLY A 25 -6.33 -15.91 -4.64
C GLY A 25 -5.38 -16.74 -3.76
N SER A 26 -4.93 -17.89 -4.26
CA SER A 26 -3.95 -18.72 -3.55
C SER A 26 -2.60 -18.01 -3.36
N GLU A 27 -2.23 -17.09 -4.25
CA GLU A 27 -1.00 -16.31 -4.15
C GLU A 27 -1.12 -15.09 -3.23
N ARG A 28 -2.33 -14.77 -2.73
CA ARG A 28 -2.59 -13.58 -1.92
C ARG A 28 -1.55 -13.36 -0.82
N THR A 29 -1.25 -14.39 -0.03
CA THR A 29 -0.30 -14.23 1.08
C THR A 29 1.10 -13.92 0.55
N ASN A 30 1.50 -14.59 -0.52
CA ASN A 30 2.82 -14.41 -1.13
C ASN A 30 2.96 -12.98 -1.70
N GLU A 31 1.96 -12.49 -2.42
CA GLU A 31 1.94 -11.13 -2.98
C GLU A 31 1.92 -10.03 -1.92
N LEU A 32 1.23 -10.26 -0.80
CA LEU A 32 1.05 -9.26 0.26
C LEU A 32 2.07 -9.36 1.40
N THR A 33 3.14 -10.14 1.23
CA THR A 33 4.23 -10.26 2.22
C THR A 33 5.58 -9.91 1.58
N PRO A 34 6.38 -9.00 2.15
CA PRO A 34 7.64 -8.59 1.52
C PRO A 34 8.82 -9.54 1.73
N TRP A 35 8.69 -10.51 2.65
CA TRP A 35 9.79 -11.35 3.07
C TRP A 35 9.40 -12.82 3.03
N GLU A 36 10.38 -13.66 2.70
CA GLU A 36 10.26 -15.12 2.82
C GLU A 36 9.83 -15.54 4.23
N ASN A 37 8.92 -16.51 4.28
CA ASN A 37 8.46 -17.14 5.50
C ASN A 37 8.13 -18.61 5.24
N ALA A 38 8.69 -19.50 6.04
CA ALA A 38 8.56 -20.95 5.87
C ALA A 38 7.10 -21.46 5.83
N THR A 39 6.17 -20.74 6.45
CA THR A 39 4.74 -21.09 6.49
C THR A 39 3.94 -20.41 5.38
N TYR A 40 4.37 -19.24 4.93
CA TYR A 40 3.52 -18.30 4.18
C TYR A 40 4.02 -17.97 2.76
N GLY A 41 5.20 -18.44 2.37
CA GLY A 41 5.72 -18.36 1.00
C GLY A 41 7.00 -17.53 0.87
N ASP A 42 7.38 -17.27 -0.38
CA ASP A 42 8.67 -16.66 -0.73
C ASP A 42 8.70 -15.13 -0.57
N GLY A 43 7.56 -14.48 -0.34
CA GLY A 43 7.46 -13.04 -0.15
C GLY A 43 7.66 -12.25 -1.45
N LYS A 44 6.60 -12.15 -2.25
CA LYS A 44 6.56 -11.43 -3.54
C LYS A 44 6.15 -9.95 -3.40
N GLY A 45 6.25 -9.38 -2.21
CA GLY A 45 5.83 -8.01 -1.95
C GLY A 45 6.56 -6.96 -2.79
N ASP A 46 7.81 -7.20 -3.18
CA ASP A 46 8.52 -6.31 -4.11
C ASP A 46 7.84 -6.26 -5.47
N LEU A 47 7.54 -7.41 -6.07
CA LEU A 47 6.85 -7.50 -7.36
C LEU A 47 5.47 -6.84 -7.32
N TYR A 48 4.72 -7.05 -6.22
CA TYR A 48 3.42 -6.42 -6.02
C TYR A 48 3.55 -4.89 -5.92
N THR A 49 4.55 -4.40 -5.17
CA THR A 49 4.79 -2.97 -5.00
C THR A 49 5.28 -2.33 -6.30
N ASP A 50 6.18 -2.99 -7.03
CA ASP A 50 6.70 -2.54 -8.33
C ASP A 50 5.56 -2.45 -9.35
N PHE A 51 4.68 -3.47 -9.41
CA PHE A 51 3.48 -3.40 -10.25
C PHE A 51 2.63 -2.16 -9.94
N ILE A 52 2.42 -1.85 -8.65
CA ILE A 52 1.64 -0.67 -8.27
C ILE A 52 2.33 0.62 -8.73
N VAL A 53 3.63 0.77 -8.44
CA VAL A 53 4.39 2.00 -8.67
C VAL A 53 4.71 2.23 -10.14
N GLU A 54 5.11 1.18 -10.86
CA GLU A 54 5.64 1.28 -12.22
C GLU A 54 4.56 1.06 -13.28
N THR A 55 3.44 0.43 -12.93
CA THR A 55 2.38 0.10 -13.90
C THR A 55 1.04 0.71 -13.53
N LEU A 56 0.47 0.33 -12.37
CA LEU A 56 -0.91 0.68 -12.03
C LEU A 56 -1.07 2.18 -11.78
N LYS A 57 -0.25 2.78 -10.92
CA LYS A 57 -0.35 4.21 -10.58
C LYS A 57 -0.13 5.10 -11.81
N PRO A 58 0.89 4.88 -12.67
CA PRO A 58 1.03 5.62 -13.93
C PRO A 58 -0.18 5.50 -14.84
N TYR A 59 -0.76 4.30 -14.97
CA TYR A 59 -1.98 4.11 -15.76
C TYR A 59 -3.15 4.92 -15.19
N ILE A 60 -3.37 4.89 -13.87
CA ILE A 60 -4.45 5.64 -13.22
C ILE A 60 -4.24 7.15 -13.40
N ASP A 61 -3.03 7.64 -13.20
CA ASP A 61 -2.68 9.06 -13.35
C ASP A 61 -2.87 9.58 -14.78
N GLN A 62 -2.65 8.72 -15.79
CA GLN A 62 -2.82 9.08 -17.19
C GLN A 62 -4.29 9.09 -17.63
N ASN A 63 -5.11 8.22 -17.04
CA ASN A 63 -6.48 7.97 -17.50
C ASN A 63 -7.56 8.67 -16.65
N TYR A 64 -7.20 9.15 -15.46
CA TYR A 64 -8.11 9.82 -14.55
C TYR A 64 -7.51 11.15 -14.06
N ARG A 65 -8.38 12.06 -13.59
CA ARG A 65 -7.97 13.38 -13.09
C ARG A 65 -7.51 13.28 -11.64
N THR A 66 -6.35 12.66 -11.43
CA THR A 66 -5.68 12.54 -10.14
C THR A 66 -4.95 13.83 -9.74
N LEU A 67 -4.59 13.93 -8.46
CA LEU A 67 -3.49 14.76 -7.99
C LEU A 67 -2.31 13.81 -7.74
N ASN A 68 -1.25 13.94 -8.54
CA ASN A 68 -0.33 12.84 -8.77
C ASN A 68 0.83 12.80 -7.76
N ASP A 69 1.01 13.87 -7.00
CA ASP A 69 2.06 14.00 -6.00
C ASP A 69 1.83 13.07 -4.80
N ALA A 70 2.94 12.73 -4.12
CA ALA A 70 2.91 11.85 -2.97
C ALA A 70 1.92 12.31 -1.88
N SER A 71 1.80 13.62 -1.62
CA SER A 71 0.95 14.11 -0.53
C SER A 71 -0.54 13.81 -0.74
N ASN A 72 -0.96 13.62 -2.00
CA ASN A 72 -2.31 13.25 -2.40
C ASN A 72 -2.50 11.75 -2.69
N THR A 73 -1.44 10.95 -2.60
CA THR A 73 -1.49 9.51 -2.88
C THR A 73 -1.37 8.72 -1.59
N THR A 74 -2.39 7.90 -1.31
CA THR A 74 -2.47 7.06 -0.10
C THR A 74 -2.59 5.60 -0.50
N ILE A 75 -1.85 4.72 0.18
CA ILE A 75 -1.97 3.25 0.05
C ILE A 75 -2.45 2.65 1.39
N GLY A 76 -3.21 1.57 1.34
CA GLY A 76 -3.76 0.98 2.56
C GLY A 76 -4.44 -0.37 2.33
N GLY A 77 -4.74 -1.06 3.43
CA GLY A 77 -5.41 -2.35 3.39
C GLY A 77 -5.81 -2.82 4.79
N SER A 78 -5.95 -4.14 4.94
CA SER A 78 -6.19 -4.81 6.23
C SER A 78 -5.31 -6.06 6.36
N SER A 79 -4.85 -6.39 7.57
CA SER A 79 -4.00 -7.56 7.81
C SER A 79 -2.74 -7.55 6.92
N PHE A 80 -2.50 -8.58 6.09
CA PHE A 80 -1.40 -8.56 5.11
C PHE A 80 -1.49 -7.42 4.10
N GLY A 81 -2.70 -6.93 3.80
CA GLY A 81 -2.88 -5.72 2.98
C GLY A 81 -2.25 -4.49 3.62
N VAL A 82 -2.28 -4.35 4.95
CA VAL A 82 -1.55 -3.27 5.64
C VAL A 82 -0.06 -3.53 5.64
N LEU A 83 0.37 -4.78 5.83
CA LEU A 83 1.79 -5.11 5.83
C LEU A 83 2.44 -4.67 4.51
N ILE A 84 1.85 -5.05 3.37
CA ILE A 84 2.37 -4.66 2.06
C ILE A 84 2.20 -3.17 1.76
N SER A 85 1.09 -2.55 2.19
CA SER A 85 0.86 -1.12 1.98
C SER A 85 1.87 -0.28 2.75
N PHE A 86 2.15 -0.66 3.99
CA PHE A 86 3.15 0.00 4.83
C PHE A 86 4.56 -0.18 4.27
N TYR A 87 4.90 -1.41 3.84
CA TYR A 87 6.15 -1.69 3.14
C TYR A 87 6.32 -0.83 1.88
N GLY A 88 5.30 -0.80 1.01
CA GLY A 88 5.32 -0.04 -0.23
C GLY A 88 5.44 1.47 -0.01
N ALA A 89 4.75 2.01 1.00
CA ALA A 89 4.83 3.43 1.35
C ALA A 89 6.21 3.83 1.87
N LEU A 90 6.86 3.00 2.69
CA LEU A 90 8.21 3.25 3.17
C LEU A 90 9.28 3.03 2.08
N ARG A 91 9.04 2.10 1.14
CA ARG A 91 9.93 1.84 0.00
C ARG A 91 9.88 2.95 -1.04
N ASN A 92 8.72 3.58 -1.25
CA ASN A 92 8.46 4.56 -2.31
C ASN A 92 7.81 5.85 -1.75
N PRO A 93 8.48 6.59 -0.83
CA PRO A 93 7.90 7.78 -0.20
C PRO A 93 7.65 8.94 -1.19
N GLU A 94 8.32 8.92 -2.35
CA GLU A 94 8.08 9.84 -3.47
C GLU A 94 6.78 9.55 -4.23
N VAL A 95 6.21 8.35 -4.07
CA VAL A 95 4.92 7.96 -4.65
C VAL A 95 3.81 8.03 -3.61
N PHE A 96 4.05 7.57 -2.38
CA PHE A 96 3.04 7.51 -1.32
C PHE A 96 3.42 8.43 -0.15
N GLY A 97 2.68 9.52 0.02
CA GLY A 97 2.85 10.44 1.14
C GLY A 97 2.10 9.99 2.40
N ASN A 98 1.12 9.10 2.25
CA ASN A 98 0.29 8.62 3.36
C ASN A 98 0.06 7.10 3.26
N ALA A 99 -0.13 6.45 4.41
CA ALA A 99 -0.54 5.06 4.50
C ALA A 99 -1.67 4.88 5.51
N ILE A 100 -2.67 4.06 5.19
CA ILE A 100 -3.74 3.65 6.12
C ILE A 100 -3.33 2.32 6.76
N VAL A 101 -3.03 2.37 8.06
CA VAL A 101 -2.52 1.23 8.83
C VAL A 101 -3.58 0.77 9.82
N PHE A 102 -4.37 -0.24 9.44
CA PHE A 102 -5.42 -0.82 10.27
C PHE A 102 -5.19 -2.32 10.54
N SER A 103 -4.91 -2.67 11.79
CA SER A 103 -4.60 -4.04 12.23
C SER A 103 -3.41 -4.65 11.46
N PRO A 104 -2.20 -4.06 11.59
CA PRO A 104 -1.03 -4.47 10.83
C PRO A 104 -0.55 -5.88 11.22
N SER A 105 -0.22 -6.71 10.21
CA SER A 105 0.42 -8.02 10.42
C SER A 105 1.94 -7.91 10.64
N PHE A 106 2.41 -6.96 11.48
CA PHE A 106 3.85 -6.77 11.74
C PHE A 106 4.50 -7.95 12.48
N TRP A 107 3.70 -8.80 13.12
CA TRP A 107 4.13 -10.07 13.68
C TRP A 107 4.65 -11.07 12.64
N PHE A 108 4.45 -10.81 11.34
CA PHE A 108 4.86 -11.71 10.26
C PHE A 108 6.39 -11.93 10.19
N SER A 109 7.18 -10.88 10.47
CA SER A 109 8.64 -10.96 10.47
C SER A 109 9.26 -9.78 11.22
N ASP A 110 10.29 -10.04 12.01
CA ASP A 110 11.08 -9.00 12.69
C ASP A 110 11.71 -8.00 11.70
N LYS A 111 11.94 -8.43 10.45
CA LYS A 111 12.42 -7.58 9.36
C LYS A 111 11.54 -6.34 9.12
N CYS A 112 10.27 -6.38 9.54
CA CYS A 112 9.40 -5.21 9.51
C CYS A 112 9.94 -4.04 10.35
N TYR A 113 10.45 -4.34 11.54
CA TYR A 113 10.99 -3.33 12.44
C TYR A 113 12.35 -2.84 11.93
N ASP A 114 13.21 -3.76 11.47
CA ASP A 114 14.52 -3.41 10.90
C ASP A 114 14.38 -2.50 9.68
N PHE A 115 13.50 -2.86 8.74
CA PHE A 115 13.22 -2.07 7.54
C PHE A 115 12.66 -0.69 7.90
N THR A 116 11.75 -0.62 8.88
CA THR A 116 11.19 0.66 9.34
C THR A 116 12.27 1.56 9.90
N ASN A 117 13.15 1.01 10.75
CA ASN A 117 14.24 1.77 11.35
C ASN A 117 15.23 2.27 10.28
N GLU A 118 15.58 1.42 9.31
CA GLU A 118 16.43 1.80 8.19
C GLU A 118 15.83 2.99 7.41
N LYS A 119 14.56 2.88 7.01
CA LYS A 119 13.88 3.93 6.24
C LYS A 119 13.62 5.20 7.05
N ALA A 120 13.43 5.10 8.37
CA ALA A 120 13.27 6.27 9.24
C ALA A 120 14.57 7.05 9.41
N LEU A 121 15.72 6.38 9.52
CA LEU A 121 17.03 7.00 9.68
C LEU A 121 17.54 7.68 8.40
N ASN A 122 17.09 7.22 7.24
CA ASN A 122 17.45 7.74 5.93
C ASN A 122 16.61 8.95 5.45
N LYS A 123 15.75 9.51 6.32
CA LYS A 123 14.93 10.71 6.03
C LYS A 123 15.63 12.06 6.32
N ASN A 124 16.96 12.08 6.44
CA ASN A 124 17.76 13.30 6.67
C ASN A 124 18.48 13.76 5.40
#